data_AF-A0A2U1PC32-F1
#
_entry.id   AF-A0A2U1PC32-F1
#
_cell.length_a   1.000
_cell.length_b   1.000
_cell.length_c   1.000
_cell.angle_alpha   90.00
_cell.angle_beta   90.00
_cell.angle_gamma   90.00
#
_symmetry.space_group_name_H-M   'P 1'
#
loop_
_entity.id
_entity.type
_entity.pdbx_description
1 polymer ?
#
loop_
_entity_poly.entity_id
_entity_poly.type
_entity_poly.pdbx_seq_one_letter_code
_entity_poly.pdbx_strand_id
1 'polypeptide(L)'
;MSGQLPPRRTNSTSSRRSNSSISNRKSVSNQSENGTNAHPSSGERTVKNLRLSKALTIPEGTTVSDACKRMAARRVDAVLLTDANALLSGIVTDKDIATRVLAEELRPDQTIISKVMTRNPTFVSSDSLAIDALQKMVQGKFRHLPVVENGEVIALLDITKCLYDAISRMEKAAEQGSAIAAAVEGVERQWGNNFSAPSAFIETLRDRMFKPSLSTIIAETSKVAMVVASDPVSVAAKRMQEMRVNSVIIMAGNNIQGILTSKDLLMRVVAQNLPPELTLVEKVMTPNPEYATVDTTILEALHIMHDGKFLHLPVVDKDGNVVACVDVLQITHAAISMAESNSGADMANTVMQKFWDSALNLDPPDDYDDSQSEMSMSAIMTSDGVDGGRSYPSLGLGNSFAFKFEDLRGRVHRFTFGTENLKRTIENPKSSHVQTGILASAAVIAGVACVVYLKRSNQ
;
A
#
# COMPACT_ATOMS: atom_id res chain seq x y z
N MET A 1 32.52 -75.91 -15.10
CA MET A 1 31.62 -76.34 -16.20
C MET A 1 30.66 -75.18 -16.42
N SER A 2 31.00 -74.28 -17.34
CA SER A 2 30.54 -74.26 -18.76
C SER A 2 29.22 -73.47 -18.81
N GLY A 3 29.18 -72.22 -19.27
CA GLY A 3 29.18 -71.79 -20.69
C GLY A 3 27.71 -71.65 -21.14
N GLN A 4 27.22 -70.70 -21.93
CA GLN A 4 27.82 -69.83 -22.95
C GLN A 4 26.73 -68.84 -23.45
N LEU A 5 27.13 -67.60 -23.80
CA LEU A 5 26.49 -66.69 -24.80
C LEU A 5 26.55 -67.34 -26.22
N PRO A 6 26.03 -66.81 -27.38
CA PRO A 6 25.75 -65.40 -27.80
C PRO A 6 24.55 -65.31 -28.83
N PRO A 7 24.44 -64.39 -29.85
CA PRO A 7 25.23 -63.19 -30.16
C PRO A 7 24.47 -61.89 -30.54
N ARG A 8 25.28 -60.83 -30.48
CA ARG A 8 25.18 -59.49 -31.08
C ARG A 8 25.61 -59.57 -32.57
N ARG A 9 25.00 -58.80 -33.48
CA ARG A 9 25.58 -58.53 -34.81
C ARG A 9 25.51 -57.05 -35.19
N THR A 10 26.62 -56.63 -35.79
CA THR A 10 27.09 -55.31 -36.21
C THR A 10 26.88 -55.11 -37.72
N ASN A 11 27.03 -53.86 -38.19
CA ASN A 11 27.86 -53.38 -39.33
C ASN A 11 27.34 -51.97 -39.72
N SER A 12 28.08 -50.85 -39.75
CA SER A 12 29.39 -50.45 -40.30
C SER A 12 29.42 -50.23 -41.82
N THR A 13 30.07 -49.12 -42.23
CA THR A 13 30.59 -48.74 -43.58
C THR A 13 29.57 -48.25 -44.62
N SER A 14 29.80 -47.31 -45.57
CA SER A 14 30.94 -46.47 -46.00
C SER A 14 30.45 -45.54 -47.13
N SER A 15 30.79 -44.24 -47.12
CA SER A 15 31.67 -43.54 -48.10
C SER A 15 31.10 -43.08 -49.48
N ARG A 16 31.70 -41.96 -49.94
CA ARG A 16 31.75 -41.30 -51.29
C ARG A 16 30.87 -40.05 -51.43
N ARG A 17 31.48 -38.85 -51.48
CA ARG A 17 32.01 -38.12 -52.68
C ARG A 17 30.86 -37.83 -53.67
N SER A 18 30.55 -36.60 -54.06
CA SER A 18 31.45 -35.71 -54.80
C SER A 18 30.96 -34.25 -54.91
N ASN A 19 31.93 -33.38 -55.18
CA ASN A 19 31.95 -31.94 -55.42
C ASN A 19 31.05 -31.36 -56.53
N SER A 20 30.99 -30.01 -56.47
CA SER A 20 30.89 -28.99 -57.55
C SER A 20 29.49 -28.41 -57.78
N SER A 21 29.27 -27.10 -57.95
CA SER A 21 30.12 -25.89 -57.99
C SER A 21 29.19 -24.66 -58.17
N ILE A 22 29.79 -23.45 -58.22
CA ILE A 22 29.25 -22.16 -58.75
C ILE A 22 28.74 -21.22 -57.64
N SER A 23 29.61 -20.43 -56.99
CA SER A 23 30.11 -19.09 -57.39
C SER A 23 29.07 -17.97 -57.36
N ASN A 24 29.23 -16.98 -56.46
CA ASN A 24 29.69 -15.66 -56.91
C ASN A 24 30.07 -14.72 -55.77
N ARG A 25 31.10 -13.92 -56.06
CA ARG A 25 31.70 -12.84 -55.27
C ARG A 25 30.69 -11.75 -54.95
N LYS A 26 30.81 -11.11 -53.77
CA LYS A 26 30.42 -9.70 -53.61
C LYS A 26 31.59 -8.90 -53.06
N SER A 27 32.01 -7.98 -53.92
CA SER A 27 32.94 -6.87 -53.73
C SER A 27 32.32 -5.77 -52.88
N VAL A 28 33.20 -5.09 -52.15
CA VAL A 28 32.99 -3.86 -51.39
C VAL A 28 32.80 -2.67 -52.36
N SER A 29 31.83 -1.80 -52.08
CA SER A 29 31.99 -0.32 -52.20
C SER A 29 30.77 0.43 -51.64
N ASN A 30 31.08 1.30 -50.68
CA ASN A 30 30.35 2.40 -50.05
C ASN A 30 29.05 2.91 -50.70
N GLN A 31 28.06 3.21 -49.84
CA GLN A 31 27.32 4.47 -49.91
C GLN A 31 26.61 4.79 -48.58
N SER A 32 26.99 5.94 -48.03
CA SER A 32 26.15 6.94 -47.37
C SER A 32 25.56 6.64 -45.99
N GLU A 33 26.29 7.15 -44.98
CA GLU A 33 25.73 7.59 -43.70
C GLU A 33 24.56 8.54 -43.94
N ASN A 34 23.38 8.18 -43.42
CA ASN A 34 22.37 9.15 -43.03
C ASN A 34 21.49 8.57 -41.93
N GLY A 35 21.31 9.37 -40.88
CA GLY A 35 20.84 8.93 -39.58
C GLY A 35 19.42 8.36 -39.59
N THR A 36 19.24 7.36 -38.74
CA THR A 36 18.08 7.26 -37.88
C THR A 36 18.61 6.89 -36.51
N ASN A 37 18.75 7.89 -35.64
CA ASN A 37 18.74 7.62 -34.20
C ASN A 37 17.37 7.00 -33.91
N ALA A 38 17.32 5.68 -33.97
CA ALA A 38 16.21 4.92 -33.42
C ALA A 38 16.19 5.25 -31.93
N HIS A 39 15.29 6.16 -31.54
CA HIS A 39 14.89 6.29 -30.16
C HIS A 39 14.55 4.88 -29.66
N PRO A 40 15.12 4.45 -28.52
CA PRO A 40 14.80 3.14 -27.98
C PRO A 40 13.29 3.08 -27.78
N SER A 41 12.67 2.05 -28.36
CA SER A 41 11.30 1.65 -28.06
C SER A 41 11.08 1.65 -26.55
N SER A 42 10.02 2.32 -26.09
CA SER A 42 9.51 2.38 -24.71
C SER A 42 10.19 1.40 -23.76
N GLY A 43 11.07 1.89 -22.88
CA GLY A 43 11.80 1.03 -21.95
C GLY A 43 10.83 0.26 -21.06
N GLU A 44 10.78 -1.06 -21.24
CA GLU A 44 9.96 -1.94 -20.41
C GLU A 44 10.40 -1.82 -18.94
N ARG A 45 9.53 -1.30 -18.08
CA ARG A 45 9.84 -1.11 -16.66
C ARG A 45 9.86 -2.45 -15.95
N THR A 46 10.92 -2.71 -15.20
CA THR A 46 11.09 -3.96 -14.43
C THR A 46 10.73 -3.76 -12.96
N VAL A 47 10.60 -4.86 -12.21
CA VAL A 47 10.24 -4.86 -10.78
C VAL A 47 11.22 -4.03 -9.94
N LYS A 48 12.52 -4.02 -10.25
CA LYS A 48 13.52 -3.18 -9.55
C LYS A 48 13.27 -1.68 -9.68
N ASN A 49 12.51 -1.26 -10.71
CA ASN A 49 12.13 0.13 -10.90
C ASN A 49 10.82 0.47 -10.15
N LEU A 50 10.20 -0.46 -9.42
CA LEU A 50 9.05 -0.21 -8.54
C LEU A 50 9.52 0.10 -7.12
N ARG A 51 8.61 0.62 -6.30
CA ARG A 51 8.87 0.89 -4.88
C ARG A 51 8.89 -0.39 -4.07
N LEU A 52 10.08 -0.98 -3.93
CA LEU A 52 10.31 -2.18 -3.15
C LEU A 52 10.41 -1.88 -1.64
N SER A 53 9.93 -2.82 -0.83
CA SER A 53 10.06 -2.78 0.63
C SER A 53 11.14 -3.75 1.09
N LYS A 54 11.88 -3.39 2.14
CA LYS A 54 12.80 -4.32 2.79
C LYS A 54 12.01 -5.51 3.35
N ALA A 55 12.37 -6.72 2.92
CA ALA A 55 11.76 -7.93 3.43
C ALA A 55 12.13 -8.17 4.90
N LEU A 56 11.15 -8.58 5.72
CA LEU A 56 11.41 -9.25 6.98
C LEU A 56 11.46 -10.75 6.69
N THR A 57 12.60 -11.39 6.97
CA THR A 57 12.81 -12.83 6.86
C THR A 57 12.99 -13.45 8.25
N ILE A 58 12.42 -14.64 8.46
CA ILE A 58 12.61 -15.44 9.67
C ILE A 58 12.74 -16.93 9.33
N PRO A 59 13.43 -17.73 10.17
CA PRO A 59 13.45 -19.18 9.99
C PRO A 59 12.06 -19.82 10.17
N GLU A 60 11.77 -20.89 9.43
CA GLU A 60 10.48 -21.58 9.48
C GLU A 60 10.14 -22.24 10.84
N GLY A 61 11.16 -22.44 11.70
CA GLY A 61 11.02 -22.95 13.07
C GLY A 61 10.66 -21.90 14.13
N THR A 62 10.45 -20.63 13.74
CA THR A 62 10.10 -19.54 14.69
C THR A 62 8.70 -19.76 15.29
N THR A 63 8.46 -19.34 16.53
CA THR A 63 7.10 -19.35 17.10
C THR A 63 6.24 -18.24 16.48
N VAL A 64 4.92 -18.38 16.50
CA VAL A 64 4.02 -17.32 16.05
C VAL A 64 4.21 -16.05 16.88
N SER A 65 4.32 -16.16 18.21
CA SER A 65 4.55 -15.01 19.10
C SER A 65 5.82 -14.23 18.71
N ASP A 66 6.93 -14.91 18.49
CA ASP A 66 8.19 -14.25 18.14
C ASP A 66 8.17 -13.66 16.73
N ALA A 67 7.50 -14.31 15.78
CA ALA A 67 7.25 -13.76 14.46
C ALA A 67 6.45 -12.44 14.56
N CYS A 68 5.33 -12.44 15.31
CA CYS A 68 4.51 -11.24 15.51
C CYS A 68 5.28 -10.11 16.20
N LYS A 69 6.12 -10.40 17.21
CA LYS A 69 7.00 -9.39 17.83
C LYS A 69 7.97 -8.75 16.82
N ARG A 70 8.58 -9.56 15.95
CA ARG A 70 9.49 -9.07 14.90
C ARG A 70 8.75 -8.24 13.85
N MET A 71 7.57 -8.68 13.44
CA MET A 71 6.69 -7.93 12.54
C MET A 71 6.29 -6.58 13.15
N ALA A 72 5.92 -6.57 14.43
CA ALA A 72 5.56 -5.37 15.15
C ALA A 72 6.71 -4.38 15.31
N ALA A 73 7.91 -4.88 15.67
CA ALA A 73 9.11 -4.06 15.78
C ALA A 73 9.48 -3.37 14.47
N ARG A 74 9.25 -4.03 13.32
CA ARG A 74 9.48 -3.44 11.98
C ARG A 74 8.26 -2.75 11.38
N ARG A 75 7.12 -2.75 12.07
CA ARG A 75 5.82 -2.24 11.59
C ARG A 75 5.41 -2.80 10.22
N VAL A 76 5.70 -4.08 9.98
CA VAL A 76 5.34 -4.80 8.75
C VAL A 76 4.14 -5.72 9.00
N ASP A 77 3.36 -5.96 7.96
CA ASP A 77 2.16 -6.81 7.98
C ASP A 77 2.35 -8.14 7.24
N ALA A 78 3.54 -8.40 6.70
CA ALA A 78 3.96 -9.67 6.13
C ALA A 78 5.39 -10.04 6.54
N VAL A 79 5.64 -11.34 6.65
CA VAL A 79 6.95 -11.94 6.91
C VAL A 79 7.20 -13.12 5.98
N LEU A 80 8.41 -13.18 5.44
CA LEU A 80 8.88 -14.26 4.59
C LEU A 80 9.63 -15.29 5.43
N LEU A 81 9.39 -16.56 5.15
CA LEU A 81 10.00 -17.67 5.85
C LEU A 81 11.06 -18.29 4.98
N THR A 82 12.19 -18.61 5.60
CA THR A 82 13.29 -19.31 4.95
C THR A 82 13.50 -20.69 5.53
N ASP A 83 13.85 -21.65 4.68
CA ASP A 83 14.25 -23.00 5.08
C ASP A 83 15.69 -23.03 5.65
N ALA A 84 16.21 -24.23 5.92
CA ALA A 84 17.56 -24.44 6.41
C ALA A 84 18.67 -24.01 5.42
N ASN A 85 18.35 -23.87 4.13
CA ASN A 85 19.26 -23.41 3.08
C ASN A 85 19.14 -21.90 2.82
N ALA A 86 18.39 -21.17 3.67
CA ALA A 86 18.07 -19.75 3.51
C ALA A 86 17.20 -19.43 2.27
N LEU A 87 16.56 -20.43 1.66
CA LEU A 87 15.67 -20.25 0.52
C LEU A 87 14.24 -19.94 0.96
N LEU A 88 13.51 -19.16 0.16
CA LEU A 88 12.11 -18.83 0.43
C LEU A 88 11.23 -20.09 0.50
N SER A 89 10.64 -20.35 1.67
CA SER A 89 9.78 -21.51 1.92
C SER A 89 8.31 -21.14 2.17
N GLY A 90 8.04 -19.93 2.62
CA GLY A 90 6.67 -19.49 2.91
C GLY A 90 6.50 -17.99 3.12
N ILE A 91 5.24 -17.58 3.24
CA ILE A 91 4.82 -16.23 3.65
C ILE A 91 3.73 -16.33 4.72
N VAL A 92 3.78 -15.43 5.69
CA VAL A 92 2.71 -15.19 6.67
C VAL A 92 2.35 -13.71 6.68
N THR A 93 1.06 -13.42 6.72
CA THR A 93 0.50 -12.07 6.86
C THR A 93 -0.29 -11.93 8.16
N ASP A 94 -0.60 -10.69 8.54
CA ASP A 94 -1.53 -10.40 9.64
C ASP A 94 -2.87 -11.16 9.54
N LYS A 95 -3.41 -11.34 8.33
CA LYS A 95 -4.59 -12.15 8.04
C LYS A 95 -4.43 -13.60 8.48
N ASP A 96 -3.27 -14.21 8.24
CA ASP A 96 -3.01 -15.59 8.64
C ASP A 96 -2.95 -15.71 10.16
N ILE A 97 -2.42 -14.70 10.87
CA ILE A 97 -2.44 -14.67 12.34
C ILE A 97 -3.88 -14.61 12.85
N ALA A 98 -4.71 -13.73 12.31
CA ALA A 98 -6.11 -13.63 12.71
C ALA A 98 -6.88 -14.93 12.43
N THR A 99 -6.73 -15.49 11.23
CA THR A 99 -7.61 -16.56 10.73
C THR A 99 -7.11 -17.98 10.93
N ARG A 100 -5.80 -18.21 11.04
CA ARG A 100 -5.21 -19.56 11.20
C ARG A 100 -4.63 -19.80 12.59
N VAL A 101 -4.52 -18.75 13.42
CA VAL A 101 -4.04 -18.85 14.80
C VAL A 101 -5.14 -18.48 15.77
N LEU A 102 -5.61 -17.22 15.74
CA LEU A 102 -6.56 -16.73 16.75
C LEU A 102 -7.96 -17.29 16.59
N ALA A 103 -8.49 -17.35 15.36
CA ALA A 103 -9.80 -17.95 15.10
C ALA A 103 -9.83 -19.46 15.42
N GLU A 104 -8.70 -20.15 15.24
CA GLU A 104 -8.50 -21.58 15.54
C GLU A 104 -8.08 -21.84 17.00
N GLU A 105 -8.06 -20.80 17.85
CA GLU A 105 -7.70 -20.89 19.28
C GLU A 105 -6.31 -21.52 19.53
N LEU A 106 -5.39 -21.38 18.57
CA LEU A 106 -4.03 -21.87 18.72
C LEU A 106 -3.22 -20.93 19.60
N ARG A 107 -2.44 -21.52 20.51
CA ARG A 107 -1.51 -20.79 21.38
C ARG A 107 -0.35 -20.18 20.58
N PRO A 108 -0.20 -18.85 20.48
CA PRO A 108 0.84 -18.24 19.66
C PRO A 108 2.28 -18.52 20.14
N ASP A 109 2.45 -18.74 21.44
CA ASP A 109 3.73 -19.05 22.08
C ASP A 109 4.19 -20.50 21.86
N GLN A 110 3.27 -21.41 21.54
CA GLN A 110 3.55 -22.84 21.32
C GLN A 110 3.46 -23.24 19.85
N THR A 111 2.80 -22.43 19.01
CA THR A 111 2.59 -22.73 17.61
C THR A 111 3.78 -22.28 16.78
N ILE A 112 4.33 -23.18 15.98
CA ILE A 112 5.40 -22.87 15.02
C ILE A 112 4.78 -22.19 13.79
N ILE A 113 5.40 -21.10 13.36
CA ILE A 113 4.91 -20.23 12.28
C ILE A 113 4.73 -20.99 10.94
N SER A 114 5.56 -21.99 10.65
CA SER A 114 5.47 -22.80 9.44
C SER A 114 4.24 -23.72 9.36
N LYS A 115 3.51 -23.90 10.48
CA LYS A 115 2.22 -24.60 10.49
C LYS A 115 1.09 -23.74 9.95
N VAL A 116 1.23 -22.42 9.99
CA VAL A 116 0.19 -21.46 9.57
C VAL A 116 0.57 -20.65 8.33
N MET A 117 1.78 -20.85 7.79
CA MET A 117 2.25 -20.17 6.59
C MET A 117 1.57 -20.63 5.30
N THR A 118 1.50 -19.73 4.33
CA THR A 118 1.26 -20.11 2.94
C THR A 118 2.59 -20.61 2.36
N ARG A 119 2.65 -21.91 2.02
CA ARG A 119 3.85 -22.55 1.46
C ARG A 119 4.03 -22.20 0.00
N ASN A 120 5.29 -22.17 -0.45
CA ASN A 120 5.66 -21.95 -1.85
C ASN A 120 4.95 -20.72 -2.47
N PRO A 121 5.08 -19.52 -1.87
CA PRO A 121 4.40 -18.34 -2.37
C PRO A 121 4.87 -18.00 -3.79
N THR A 122 3.96 -17.49 -4.62
CA THR A 122 4.32 -16.87 -5.90
C THR A 122 5.36 -15.78 -5.68
N PHE A 123 6.40 -15.74 -6.50
CA PHE A 123 7.46 -14.71 -6.44
C PHE A 123 7.85 -14.24 -7.85
N VAL A 124 8.65 -13.19 -7.90
CA VAL A 124 9.23 -12.63 -9.13
C VAL A 124 10.72 -12.33 -8.94
N SER A 125 11.46 -12.21 -10.05
CA SER A 125 12.81 -11.64 -10.06
C SER A 125 12.74 -10.12 -10.19
N SER A 126 13.78 -9.42 -9.75
CA SER A 126 13.92 -7.97 -9.89
C SER A 126 13.91 -7.49 -11.36
N ASP A 127 14.38 -8.35 -12.27
CA ASP A 127 14.39 -8.10 -13.72
C ASP A 127 13.08 -8.52 -14.42
N SER A 128 12.13 -9.12 -13.69
CA SER A 128 10.80 -9.40 -14.25
C SER A 128 10.09 -8.10 -14.64
N LEU A 129 9.22 -8.17 -15.64
CA LEU A 129 8.39 -7.03 -16.02
C LEU A 129 7.50 -6.60 -14.84
N ALA A 130 7.45 -5.29 -14.59
CA ALA A 130 6.64 -4.71 -13.53
C ALA A 130 5.15 -5.05 -13.73
N ILE A 131 4.69 -5.02 -14.99
CA ILE A 131 3.31 -5.35 -15.31
C ILE A 131 2.95 -6.80 -14.96
N ASP A 132 3.81 -7.76 -15.30
CA ASP A 132 3.57 -9.18 -14.99
C ASP A 132 3.49 -9.40 -13.48
N ALA A 133 4.33 -8.72 -12.71
CA ALA A 133 4.30 -8.78 -11.25
C ALA A 133 2.98 -8.23 -10.69
N LEU A 134 2.52 -7.07 -11.17
CA LEU A 134 1.27 -6.45 -10.74
C LEU A 134 0.05 -7.28 -11.16
N GLN A 135 0.05 -7.85 -12.36
CA GLN A 135 -0.98 -8.78 -12.81
C GLN A 135 -1.06 -10.03 -11.94
N LYS A 136 0.09 -10.63 -11.55
CA LYS A 136 0.13 -11.75 -10.61
C LYS A 136 -0.53 -11.40 -9.26
N MET A 137 -0.24 -10.21 -8.73
CA MET A 137 -0.83 -9.74 -7.46
C MET A 137 -2.34 -9.58 -7.55
N VAL A 138 -2.81 -9.03 -8.67
CA VAL A 138 -4.24 -8.83 -8.92
C VAL A 138 -4.94 -10.18 -9.12
N GLN A 139 -4.47 -11.02 -10.02
CA GLN A 139 -5.10 -12.33 -10.28
C GLN A 139 -5.08 -13.22 -9.04
N GLY A 140 -3.99 -13.20 -8.27
CA GLY A 140 -3.85 -13.96 -7.03
C GLY A 140 -4.54 -13.33 -5.82
N LYS A 141 -5.08 -12.11 -5.92
CA LYS A 141 -5.74 -11.36 -4.84
C LYS A 141 -4.88 -11.27 -3.58
N PHE A 142 -3.60 -10.96 -3.76
CA PHE A 142 -2.65 -10.79 -2.65
C PHE A 142 -1.93 -9.44 -2.72
N ARG A 143 -1.64 -8.88 -1.55
CA ARG A 143 -1.00 -7.55 -1.43
C ARG A 143 0.51 -7.60 -1.53
N HIS A 144 1.10 -8.74 -1.17
CA HIS A 144 2.54 -8.88 -0.97
C HIS A 144 3.10 -9.90 -1.95
N LEU A 145 4.11 -9.50 -2.73
CA LEU A 145 4.80 -10.37 -3.69
C LEU A 145 6.30 -10.40 -3.37
N PRO A 146 6.84 -11.55 -2.94
CA PRO A 146 8.29 -11.73 -2.75
C PRO A 146 9.07 -11.43 -4.03
N VAL A 147 10.18 -10.72 -3.88
CA VAL A 147 11.19 -10.53 -4.93
C VAL A 147 12.42 -11.34 -4.56
N VAL A 148 12.78 -12.28 -5.44
CA VAL A 148 13.80 -13.31 -5.19
C VAL A 148 14.83 -13.30 -6.31
N GLU A 149 16.11 -13.33 -5.95
CA GLU A 149 17.25 -13.49 -6.86
C GLU A 149 18.09 -14.69 -6.44
N ASN A 150 18.44 -15.57 -7.38
CA ASN A 150 19.26 -16.76 -7.10
C ASN A 150 18.73 -17.65 -5.94
N GLY A 151 17.43 -17.61 -5.68
CA GLY A 151 16.79 -18.33 -4.58
C GLY A 151 16.72 -17.57 -3.24
N GLU A 152 17.41 -16.43 -3.13
CA GLU A 152 17.43 -15.57 -1.95
C GLU A 152 16.39 -14.45 -2.03
N VAL A 153 15.77 -14.14 -0.89
CA VAL A 153 14.82 -13.04 -0.77
C VAL A 153 15.57 -11.71 -0.70
N ILE A 154 15.33 -10.83 -1.67
CA ILE A 154 15.95 -9.49 -1.69
C ILE A 154 14.99 -8.39 -1.24
N ALA A 155 13.69 -8.52 -1.53
CA ALA A 155 12.70 -7.49 -1.22
C ALA A 155 11.26 -8.04 -1.20
N LEU A 156 10.33 -7.16 -0.87
CA LEU A 156 8.89 -7.40 -0.92
C LEU A 156 8.21 -6.28 -1.72
N LEU A 157 7.47 -6.65 -2.76
CA LEU A 157 6.61 -5.73 -3.51
C LEU A 157 5.23 -5.66 -2.84
N ASP A 158 4.71 -4.45 -2.68
CA ASP A 158 3.38 -4.18 -2.12
C ASP A 158 2.52 -3.44 -3.15
N ILE A 159 1.40 -4.05 -3.55
CA ILE A 159 0.52 -3.50 -4.58
C ILE A 159 -0.05 -2.14 -4.18
N THR A 160 -0.24 -1.89 -2.88
CA THR A 160 -0.79 -0.62 -2.40
C THR A 160 0.17 0.52 -2.65
N LYS A 161 1.49 0.30 -2.48
CA LYS A 161 2.51 1.29 -2.83
C LYS A 161 2.50 1.59 -4.33
N CYS A 162 2.41 0.55 -5.15
CA CYS A 162 2.30 0.72 -6.60
C CYS A 162 1.05 1.51 -7.00
N LEU A 163 -0.09 1.20 -6.38
CA LEU A 163 -1.35 1.91 -6.62
C LEU A 163 -1.24 3.39 -6.26
N TYR A 164 -0.71 3.72 -5.08
CA TYR A 164 -0.56 5.11 -4.65
C TYR A 164 0.45 5.87 -5.51
N ASP A 165 1.56 5.25 -5.88
CA ASP A 165 2.51 5.82 -6.84
C ASP A 165 1.82 6.08 -8.19
N ALA A 166 0.96 5.17 -8.66
CA ALA A 166 0.23 5.33 -9.91
C ALA A 166 -0.82 6.45 -9.86
N ILE A 167 -1.61 6.52 -8.78
CA ILE A 167 -2.58 7.60 -8.56
C ILE A 167 -1.84 8.94 -8.57
N SER A 168 -0.82 9.10 -7.73
CA SER A 168 -0.05 10.34 -7.62
C SER A 168 0.54 10.80 -8.97
N ARG A 169 1.10 9.87 -9.75
CA ARG A 169 1.62 10.18 -11.09
C ARG A 169 0.52 10.61 -12.06
N MET A 170 -0.60 9.89 -12.10
CA MET A 170 -1.72 10.21 -12.98
C MET A 170 -2.35 11.56 -12.66
N GLU A 171 -2.46 11.91 -11.38
CA GLU A 171 -2.99 13.20 -10.95
C GLU A 171 -2.06 14.35 -11.36
N LYS A 172 -0.75 14.21 -11.11
CA LYS A 172 0.26 15.18 -11.55
C LYS A 172 0.21 15.38 -13.08
N ALA A 173 0.10 14.30 -13.84
CA ALA A 173 0.01 14.36 -15.30
C ALA A 173 -1.28 15.04 -15.80
N ALA A 174 -2.42 14.77 -15.14
CA ALA A 174 -3.68 15.42 -15.47
C ALA A 174 -3.66 16.93 -15.16
N GLU A 175 -3.08 17.32 -14.02
CA GLU A 175 -2.91 18.74 -13.66
C GLU A 175 -1.99 19.47 -14.63
N GLN A 176 -0.85 18.87 -15.00
CA GLN A 176 0.06 19.42 -16.00
C GLN A 176 -0.62 19.53 -17.37
N GLY A 177 -1.36 18.50 -17.80
CA GLY A 177 -2.12 18.52 -19.04
C GLY A 177 -3.20 19.61 -19.06
N SER A 178 -3.92 19.78 -17.96
CA SER A 178 -4.93 20.84 -17.78
C SER A 178 -4.31 22.24 -17.81
N ALA A 179 -3.17 22.44 -17.12
CA ALA A 179 -2.44 23.71 -17.13
C ALA A 179 -1.90 24.05 -18.53
N ILE A 180 -1.39 23.05 -19.27
CA ILE A 180 -0.96 23.21 -20.66
C ILE A 180 -2.17 23.56 -21.54
N ALA A 181 -3.29 22.85 -21.43
CA ALA A 181 -4.49 23.12 -22.20
C ALA A 181 -5.02 24.55 -21.97
N ALA A 182 -5.09 24.99 -20.70
CA ALA A 182 -5.48 26.35 -20.35
C ALA A 182 -4.50 27.42 -20.88
N ALA A 183 -3.20 27.11 -20.94
CA ALA A 183 -2.20 28.00 -21.54
C ALA A 183 -2.29 28.04 -23.08
N VAL A 184 -2.71 26.95 -23.72
CA VAL A 184 -2.84 26.82 -25.18
C VAL A 184 -4.17 27.39 -25.70
N GLU A 185 -5.27 27.37 -24.92
CA GLU A 185 -6.53 28.08 -25.26
C GLU A 185 -6.32 29.59 -25.50
N GLY A 186 -5.25 30.19 -24.96
CA GLY A 186 -4.83 31.57 -25.27
C GLY A 186 -4.02 31.74 -26.57
N VAL A 187 -3.57 30.64 -27.19
CA VAL A 187 -2.59 30.60 -28.31
C VAL A 187 -3.17 29.87 -29.56
N GLU A 188 -4.35 29.25 -29.45
CA GLU A 188 -5.01 28.40 -30.47
C GLU A 188 -5.31 29.07 -31.83
N ARG A 189 -5.05 30.37 -32.01
CA ARG A 189 -5.18 31.00 -33.34
C ARG A 189 -4.02 30.70 -34.30
N GLN A 190 -2.94 30.05 -33.88
CA GLN A 190 -1.75 29.93 -34.76
C GLN A 190 -0.98 28.60 -34.81
N TRP A 191 -1.23 27.61 -33.94
CA TRP A 191 -0.48 26.34 -33.98
C TRP A 191 -1.39 25.11 -34.08
N GLY A 192 -1.26 24.37 -35.18
CA GLY A 192 -2.08 23.20 -35.50
C GLY A 192 -1.76 21.94 -34.67
N ASN A 193 -2.84 21.36 -34.14
CA ASN A 193 -3.20 19.94 -34.04
C ASN A 193 -2.26 18.82 -33.54
N ASN A 194 -1.04 19.06 -33.05
CA ASN A 194 -0.16 17.96 -32.62
C ASN A 194 0.11 17.84 -31.10
N PHE A 195 -0.62 18.54 -30.22
CA PHE A 195 -0.25 18.63 -28.80
C PHE A 195 -1.11 17.84 -27.78
N SER A 196 -2.14 17.08 -28.18
CA SER A 196 -3.21 16.65 -27.24
C SER A 196 -3.50 15.14 -27.13
N ALA A 197 -2.51 14.24 -27.25
CA ALA A 197 -2.79 12.79 -27.30
C ALA A 197 -2.64 12.00 -25.97
N PRO A 198 -1.63 12.21 -25.10
CA PRO A 198 -1.45 11.36 -23.91
C PRO A 198 -2.33 11.72 -22.71
N SER A 199 -2.61 13.01 -22.48
CA SER A 199 -3.32 13.49 -21.28
C SER A 199 -4.81 13.15 -21.29
N ALA A 200 -5.50 13.35 -22.40
CA ALA A 200 -6.93 13.07 -22.54
C ALA A 200 -7.26 11.58 -22.33
N PHE A 201 -6.36 10.68 -22.73
CA PHE A 201 -6.50 9.25 -22.48
C PHE A 201 -6.34 8.89 -21.00
N ILE A 202 -5.34 9.45 -20.32
CA ILE A 202 -5.10 9.27 -18.88
C ILE A 202 -6.30 9.81 -18.08
N GLU A 203 -6.84 10.96 -18.46
CA GLU A 203 -8.03 11.55 -17.86
C GLU A 203 -9.26 10.66 -18.04
N THR A 204 -9.49 10.15 -19.26
CA THR A 204 -10.60 9.22 -19.53
C THR A 204 -10.47 7.91 -18.73
N LEU A 205 -9.25 7.37 -18.63
CA LEU A 205 -9.00 6.17 -17.81
C LEU A 205 -9.22 6.44 -16.32
N ARG A 206 -8.71 7.57 -15.81
CA ARG A 206 -8.90 7.99 -14.41
C ARG A 206 -10.39 8.12 -14.09
N ASP A 207 -11.13 8.82 -14.94
CA ASP A 207 -12.57 9.01 -14.77
C ASP A 207 -13.33 7.69 -14.81
N ARG A 208 -12.97 6.77 -15.70
CA ARG A 208 -13.65 5.48 -15.78
C ARG A 208 -13.38 4.58 -14.59
N MET A 209 -12.14 4.57 -14.08
CA MET A 209 -11.71 3.65 -13.02
C MET A 209 -12.05 4.17 -11.62
N PHE A 210 -11.91 5.48 -11.37
CA PHE A 210 -11.92 6.01 -10.02
C PHE A 210 -13.05 7.01 -9.71
N LYS A 211 -13.77 7.51 -10.72
CA LYS A 211 -14.96 8.35 -10.53
C LYS A 211 -16.21 7.61 -10.05
N PRO A 212 -16.43 6.31 -10.38
CA PRO A 212 -17.58 5.59 -9.84
C PRO A 212 -17.64 5.66 -8.32
N SER A 213 -18.85 5.69 -7.76
CA SER A 213 -19.09 5.72 -6.32
C SER A 213 -18.91 4.34 -5.69
N LEU A 214 -18.67 4.27 -4.38
CA LEU A 214 -18.54 3.00 -3.67
C LEU A 214 -19.79 2.11 -3.80
N SER A 215 -20.98 2.70 -3.99
CA SER A 215 -22.21 1.95 -4.30
C SER A 215 -22.08 1.02 -5.52
N THR A 216 -21.16 1.30 -6.44
CA THR A 216 -20.94 0.48 -7.64
C THR A 216 -20.13 -0.79 -7.36
N ILE A 217 -19.39 -0.83 -6.25
CA ILE A 217 -18.55 -1.97 -5.84
C ILE A 217 -19.14 -2.74 -4.65
N ILE A 218 -20.02 -2.08 -3.89
CA ILE A 218 -20.74 -2.68 -2.77
C ILE A 218 -21.89 -3.50 -3.36
N ALA A 219 -21.71 -4.83 -3.36
CA ALA A 219 -22.79 -5.74 -3.71
C ALA A 219 -23.92 -5.67 -2.66
N GLU A 220 -25.16 -5.92 -3.05
CA GLU A 220 -26.32 -6.04 -2.13
C GLU A 220 -26.11 -7.09 -1.03
N THR A 221 -25.19 -8.04 -1.25
CA THR A 221 -24.84 -9.11 -0.31
C THR A 221 -23.58 -8.82 0.51
N SER A 222 -23.06 -7.58 0.46
CA SER A 222 -21.88 -7.18 1.21
C SER A 222 -22.11 -7.40 2.70
N LYS A 223 -21.27 -8.25 3.29
CA LYS A 223 -21.40 -8.65 4.67
C LYS A 223 -20.51 -7.76 5.54
N VAL A 224 -21.08 -7.08 6.52
CA VAL A 224 -20.32 -6.34 7.52
C VAL A 224 -20.13 -7.22 8.75
N ALA A 225 -18.87 -7.51 9.09
CA ALA A 225 -18.57 -8.23 10.31
C ALA A 225 -18.66 -7.28 11.50
N MET A 226 -19.58 -7.58 12.41
CA MET A 226 -19.89 -6.75 13.57
C MET A 226 -19.57 -7.50 14.86
N VAL A 227 -19.06 -6.77 15.85
CA VAL A 227 -18.86 -7.23 17.23
C VAL A 227 -19.21 -6.10 18.21
N VAL A 228 -19.37 -6.40 19.50
CA VAL A 228 -19.55 -5.39 20.54
C VAL A 228 -18.23 -5.12 21.29
N ALA A 229 -18.14 -3.96 21.93
CA ALA A 229 -16.94 -3.50 22.63
C ALA A 229 -16.45 -4.47 23.73
N SER A 230 -17.40 -5.14 24.38
CA SER A 230 -17.18 -6.11 25.45
C SER A 230 -16.86 -7.53 24.96
N ASP A 231 -16.87 -7.79 23.65
CA ASP A 231 -16.48 -9.10 23.14
C ASP A 231 -14.97 -9.32 23.33
N PRO A 232 -14.53 -10.57 23.59
CA PRO A 232 -13.13 -10.93 23.46
C PRO A 232 -12.63 -10.82 22.02
N VAL A 233 -11.35 -10.50 21.85
CA VAL A 233 -10.74 -10.42 20.51
C VAL A 233 -10.74 -11.75 19.75
N SER A 234 -10.83 -12.90 20.45
CA SER A 234 -11.02 -14.21 19.81
C SER A 234 -12.35 -14.31 19.06
N VAL A 235 -13.42 -13.68 19.57
CA VAL A 235 -14.72 -13.59 18.87
C VAL A 235 -14.59 -12.77 17.60
N ALA A 236 -13.87 -11.63 17.66
CA ALA A 236 -13.59 -10.83 16.48
C ALA A 236 -12.78 -11.62 15.42
N ALA A 237 -11.76 -12.36 15.83
CA ALA A 237 -10.96 -13.20 14.93
C ALA A 237 -11.81 -14.28 14.24
N LYS A 238 -12.68 -14.98 14.98
CA LYS A 238 -13.64 -15.94 14.42
C LYS A 238 -14.58 -15.28 13.43
N ARG A 239 -15.10 -14.10 13.76
CA ARG A 239 -16.00 -13.35 12.87
C ARG A 239 -15.31 -12.95 11.56
N MET A 240 -14.06 -12.49 11.63
CA MET A 240 -13.22 -12.22 10.45
C MET A 240 -13.09 -13.46 9.57
N GLN A 241 -12.82 -14.63 10.18
CA GLN A 241 -12.67 -15.89 9.46
C GLN A 241 -13.99 -16.35 8.80
N GLU A 242 -15.08 -16.42 9.55
CA GLU A 242 -16.41 -16.84 9.09
C GLU A 242 -16.91 -16.02 7.90
N MET A 243 -16.69 -14.70 7.98
CA MET A 243 -17.17 -13.74 6.99
C MET A 243 -16.14 -13.48 5.89
N ARG A 244 -14.94 -14.07 6.02
CA ARG A 244 -13.79 -13.90 5.10
C ARG A 244 -13.38 -12.45 4.89
N VAL A 245 -13.40 -11.67 5.98
CA VAL A 245 -12.99 -10.26 6.01
C VAL A 245 -11.75 -10.07 6.90
N ASN A 246 -11.07 -8.95 6.76
CA ASN A 246 -9.86 -8.63 7.54
C ASN A 246 -10.09 -7.54 8.60
N SER A 247 -11.35 -7.16 8.81
CA SER A 247 -11.76 -6.16 9.80
C SER A 247 -13.15 -6.45 10.33
N VAL A 248 -13.42 -5.99 11.55
CA VAL A 248 -14.74 -5.95 12.17
C VAL A 248 -15.05 -4.53 12.62
N ILE A 249 -16.33 -4.17 12.55
CA ILE A 249 -16.84 -2.89 13.03
C ILE A 249 -17.44 -3.09 14.42
N ILE A 250 -17.09 -2.16 15.33
CA ILE A 250 -17.58 -2.14 16.69
C ILE A 250 -18.72 -1.14 16.76
N MET A 251 -19.90 -1.61 17.14
CA MET A 251 -21.10 -0.77 17.24
C MET A 251 -21.49 -0.52 18.69
N ALA A 252 -21.98 0.70 18.94
CA ALA A 252 -22.76 1.06 20.11
C ALA A 252 -24.14 1.54 19.65
N GLY A 253 -25.11 0.63 19.59
CA GLY A 253 -26.39 0.89 18.93
C GLY A 253 -26.19 1.10 17.42
N ASN A 254 -26.60 2.27 16.90
CA ASN A 254 -26.42 2.64 15.50
C ASN A 254 -25.10 3.38 15.21
N ASN A 255 -24.31 3.70 16.24
CA ASN A 255 -23.07 4.46 16.06
C ASN A 255 -21.85 3.55 15.93
N ILE A 256 -20.96 3.89 15.00
CA ILE A 256 -19.64 3.26 14.87
C ILE A 256 -18.75 3.75 16.02
N GLN A 257 -18.42 2.86 16.94
CA GLN A 257 -17.52 3.16 18.06
C GLN A 257 -16.06 2.93 17.68
N GLY A 258 -15.79 1.92 16.85
CA GLY A 258 -14.45 1.49 16.52
C GLY A 258 -14.36 0.57 15.31
N ILE A 259 -13.12 0.33 14.88
CA ILE A 259 -12.76 -0.72 13.94
C ILE A 259 -11.61 -1.55 14.54
N LEU A 260 -11.63 -2.85 14.29
CA LEU A 260 -10.53 -3.75 14.64
C LEU A 260 -10.13 -4.56 13.41
N THR A 261 -8.85 -4.56 13.06
CA THR A 261 -8.31 -5.27 11.89
C THR A 261 -7.40 -6.43 12.26
N SER A 262 -7.11 -7.33 11.32
CA SER A 262 -6.10 -8.40 11.50
C SER A 262 -4.74 -7.83 11.92
N LYS A 263 -4.37 -6.65 11.41
CA LYS A 263 -3.17 -5.93 11.82
C LYS A 263 -3.19 -5.56 13.30
N ASP A 264 -4.32 -5.08 13.81
CA ASP A 264 -4.45 -4.73 15.22
C ASP A 264 -4.35 -5.96 16.12
N LEU A 265 -4.93 -7.10 15.72
CA LEU A 265 -4.78 -8.38 16.42
C LEU A 265 -3.30 -8.80 16.50
N LEU A 266 -2.56 -8.69 15.41
CA LEU A 266 -1.12 -8.97 15.41
C LEU A 266 -0.36 -8.00 16.33
N MET A 267 -0.55 -6.69 16.13
CA MET A 267 0.27 -5.63 16.70
C MET A 267 -0.01 -5.38 18.19
N ARG A 268 -1.30 -5.41 18.57
CA ARG A 268 -1.78 -4.99 19.90
C ARG A 268 -2.14 -6.15 20.80
N VAL A 269 -2.34 -7.36 20.26
CA VAL A 269 -2.66 -8.57 21.05
C VAL A 269 -1.48 -9.54 21.06
N VAL A 270 -1.17 -10.16 19.92
CA VAL A 270 -0.18 -11.26 19.88
C VAL A 270 1.23 -10.77 20.17
N ALA A 271 1.65 -9.66 19.55
CA ALA A 271 2.97 -9.08 19.79
C ALA A 271 3.14 -8.56 21.22
N GLN A 272 2.04 -8.20 21.89
CA GLN A 272 2.01 -7.75 23.29
C GLN A 272 1.84 -8.91 24.29
N ASN A 273 1.78 -10.16 23.80
CA ASN A 273 1.57 -11.36 24.61
C ASN A 273 0.28 -11.30 25.46
N LEU A 274 -0.77 -10.66 24.93
CA LEU A 274 -2.07 -10.60 25.59
C LEU A 274 -2.91 -11.85 25.26
N PRO A 275 -3.64 -12.43 26.24
CA PRO A 275 -4.52 -13.57 26.02
C PRO A 275 -5.74 -13.17 25.16
N PRO A 276 -5.94 -13.77 23.96
CA PRO A 276 -7.03 -13.38 23.05
C PRO A 276 -8.44 -13.60 23.61
N GLU A 277 -8.60 -14.54 24.54
CA GLU A 277 -9.89 -14.94 25.12
C GLU A 277 -10.32 -14.03 26.28
N LEU A 278 -9.38 -13.26 26.83
CA LEU A 278 -9.62 -12.33 27.94
C LEU A 278 -9.44 -10.85 27.54
N THR A 279 -8.78 -10.60 26.41
CA THR A 279 -8.57 -9.24 25.92
C THR A 279 -9.82 -8.76 25.21
N LEU A 280 -10.43 -7.69 25.72
CA LEU A 280 -11.64 -7.11 25.14
C LEU A 280 -11.31 -6.29 23.90
N VAL A 281 -12.23 -6.29 22.94
CA VAL A 281 -12.13 -5.53 21.69
C VAL A 281 -11.90 -4.04 21.97
N GLU A 282 -12.62 -3.44 22.92
CA GLU A 282 -12.50 -2.01 23.26
C GLU A 282 -11.07 -1.57 23.66
N LYS A 283 -10.27 -2.49 24.20
CA LYS A 283 -8.90 -2.21 24.66
C LYS A 283 -7.92 -2.08 23.50
N VAL A 284 -8.22 -2.67 22.35
CA VAL A 284 -7.29 -2.78 21.22
C VAL A 284 -7.86 -2.26 19.90
N MET A 285 -9.15 -1.93 19.81
CA MET A 285 -9.74 -1.33 18.62
C MET A 285 -9.16 0.06 18.33
N THR A 286 -9.28 0.50 17.09
CA THR A 286 -9.09 1.91 16.73
C THR A 286 -10.43 2.63 16.93
N PRO A 287 -10.55 3.57 17.89
CA PRO A 287 -11.80 4.26 18.16
C PRO A 287 -12.07 5.33 17.10
N ASN A 288 -13.35 5.65 16.88
CA ASN A 288 -13.82 6.71 15.97
C ASN A 288 -13.17 6.63 14.57
N PRO A 289 -13.30 5.49 13.86
CA PRO A 289 -12.71 5.33 12.53
C PRO A 289 -13.32 6.34 11.55
N GLU A 290 -12.50 6.79 10.61
CA GLU A 290 -13.03 7.47 9.42
C GLU A 290 -13.89 6.50 8.62
N TYR A 291 -14.93 7.02 7.97
CA TYR A 291 -15.86 6.25 7.16
C TYR A 291 -16.24 7.05 5.91
N ALA A 292 -16.68 6.34 4.88
CA ALA A 292 -17.20 6.90 3.65
C ALA A 292 -18.72 6.74 3.57
N THR A 293 -19.34 7.42 2.62
CA THR A 293 -20.74 7.19 2.24
C THR A 293 -20.80 6.33 0.99
N VAL A 294 -21.96 5.74 0.70
CA VAL A 294 -22.19 5.03 -0.58
C VAL A 294 -21.95 5.89 -1.82
N ASP A 295 -22.07 7.22 -1.69
CA ASP A 295 -21.87 8.20 -2.77
C ASP A 295 -20.40 8.65 -2.91
N THR A 296 -19.54 8.34 -1.94
CA THR A 296 -18.09 8.63 -1.99
C THR A 296 -17.47 7.94 -3.20
N THR A 297 -16.64 8.66 -3.97
CA THR A 297 -15.98 8.10 -5.15
C THR A 297 -14.88 7.10 -4.76
N ILE A 298 -14.57 6.16 -5.65
CA ILE A 298 -13.43 5.24 -5.48
C ILE A 298 -12.13 6.02 -5.25
N LEU A 299 -11.88 7.09 -6.01
CA LEU A 299 -10.68 7.93 -5.85
C LEU A 299 -10.60 8.55 -4.46
N GLU A 300 -11.70 9.16 -4.02
CA GLU A 300 -11.79 9.80 -2.71
C GLU A 300 -11.59 8.78 -1.58
N ALA A 301 -12.17 7.58 -1.70
CA ALA A 301 -11.94 6.50 -0.75
C ALA A 301 -10.46 6.07 -0.68
N LEU A 302 -9.78 5.99 -1.82
CA LEU A 302 -8.34 5.68 -1.87
C LEU A 302 -7.49 6.79 -1.25
N HIS A 303 -7.87 8.08 -1.40
CA HIS A 303 -7.24 9.20 -0.71
C HIS A 303 -7.46 9.15 0.80
N ILE A 304 -8.69 8.92 1.26
CA ILE A 304 -9.01 8.75 2.69
C ILE A 304 -8.12 7.65 3.30
N MET A 305 -8.02 6.50 2.64
CA MET A 305 -7.14 5.40 3.06
C MET A 305 -5.65 5.78 3.06
N HIS A 306 -5.18 6.40 1.98
CA HIS A 306 -3.79 6.79 1.81
C HIS A 306 -3.35 7.82 2.86
N ASP A 307 -4.15 8.86 3.07
CA ASP A 307 -3.83 9.98 3.95
C ASP A 307 -4.00 9.59 5.41
N GLY A 308 -5.05 8.83 5.71
CA GLY A 308 -5.32 8.25 7.03
C GLY A 308 -4.39 7.10 7.43
N LYS A 309 -3.59 6.56 6.48
CA LYS A 309 -2.66 5.44 6.69
C LYS A 309 -3.35 4.16 7.20
N PHE A 310 -4.54 3.91 6.67
CA PHE A 310 -5.31 2.69 6.92
C PHE A 310 -5.83 2.10 5.60
N LEU A 311 -6.14 0.80 5.60
CA LEU A 311 -6.50 0.08 4.38
C LEU A 311 -7.94 -0.45 4.40
N HIS A 312 -8.71 -0.11 5.43
CA HIS A 312 -10.11 -0.52 5.60
C HIS A 312 -10.94 0.72 5.86
N LEU A 313 -12.08 0.82 5.19
CA LEU A 313 -12.97 1.97 5.27
C LEU A 313 -14.41 1.47 5.46
N PRO A 314 -15.03 1.70 6.63
CA PRO A 314 -16.46 1.52 6.81
C PRO A 314 -17.22 2.42 5.82
N VAL A 315 -18.33 1.91 5.31
CA VAL A 315 -19.21 2.65 4.39
C VAL A 315 -20.61 2.67 4.98
N VAL A 316 -21.17 3.88 5.07
CA VAL A 316 -22.53 4.11 5.59
C VAL A 316 -23.49 4.50 4.47
N ASP A 317 -24.75 4.10 4.63
CA ASP A 317 -25.85 4.56 3.80
C ASP A 317 -26.34 5.97 4.21
N LYS A 318 -27.41 6.44 3.55
CA LYS A 318 -28.02 7.75 3.80
C LYS A 318 -28.72 7.85 5.15
N ASP A 319 -29.07 6.71 5.74
CA ASP A 319 -29.70 6.61 7.07
C ASP A 319 -28.65 6.49 8.19
N GLY A 320 -27.36 6.45 7.84
CA GLY A 320 -26.24 6.34 8.76
C GLY A 320 -25.92 4.91 9.19
N ASN A 321 -26.51 3.89 8.57
CA ASN A 321 -26.23 2.49 8.87
C ASN A 321 -24.99 2.01 8.11
N VAL A 322 -24.18 1.17 8.76
CA VAL A 322 -23.01 0.56 8.12
C VAL A 322 -23.47 -0.53 7.15
N VAL A 323 -23.22 -0.33 5.87
CA VAL A 323 -23.61 -1.26 4.79
C VAL A 323 -22.43 -2.08 4.26
N ALA A 324 -21.20 -1.60 4.41
CA ALA A 324 -20.00 -2.31 4.00
C ALA A 324 -18.80 -1.90 4.85
N CYS A 325 -17.75 -2.72 4.84
CA CYS A 325 -16.40 -2.29 5.16
C CYS A 325 -15.50 -2.74 4.02
N VAL A 326 -15.05 -1.79 3.20
CA VAL A 326 -14.24 -2.06 2.02
C VAL A 326 -12.77 -1.99 2.37
N ASP A 327 -11.97 -2.88 1.78
CA ASP A 327 -10.51 -2.81 1.87
C ASP A 327 -9.87 -2.28 0.57
N VAL A 328 -8.65 -1.77 0.68
CA VAL A 328 -7.89 -1.20 -0.45
C VAL A 328 -7.79 -2.17 -1.62
N LEU A 329 -7.67 -3.48 -1.37
CA LEU A 329 -7.50 -4.48 -2.41
C LEU A 329 -8.82 -4.72 -3.14
N GLN A 330 -9.94 -4.75 -2.43
CA GLN A 330 -11.29 -4.78 -3.00
C GLN A 330 -11.56 -3.55 -3.86
N ILE A 331 -11.24 -2.35 -3.37
CA ILE A 331 -11.38 -1.10 -4.14
C ILE A 331 -10.50 -1.17 -5.40
N THR A 332 -9.25 -1.60 -5.26
CA THR A 332 -8.32 -1.77 -6.38
C THR A 332 -8.91 -2.72 -7.42
N HIS A 333 -9.33 -3.92 -7.01
CA HIS A 333 -9.95 -4.90 -7.89
C HIS A 333 -11.18 -4.39 -8.60
N ALA A 334 -12.04 -3.66 -7.89
CA ALA A 334 -13.27 -3.17 -8.46
C ALA A 334 -13.02 -2.02 -9.45
N ALA A 335 -12.09 -1.10 -9.13
CA ALA A 335 -11.61 -0.07 -10.05
C ALA A 335 -11.04 -0.69 -11.34
N ILE A 336 -10.27 -1.78 -11.18
CA ILE A 336 -9.75 -2.56 -12.32
C ILE A 336 -10.92 -3.16 -13.10
N SER A 337 -11.85 -3.86 -12.45
CA SER A 337 -12.95 -4.56 -13.12
C SER A 337 -13.96 -3.64 -13.84
N MET A 338 -14.13 -2.41 -13.36
CA MET A 338 -14.93 -1.38 -14.06
C MET A 338 -14.27 -0.91 -15.37
N ALA A 339 -12.94 -1.00 -15.45
CA ALA A 339 -12.21 -0.82 -16.69
C ALA A 339 -12.48 -1.99 -17.67
N GLU A 340 -12.86 -3.17 -17.17
CA GLU A 340 -13.10 -4.41 -17.91
C GLU A 340 -14.54 -4.53 -18.45
N SER A 341 -15.53 -3.92 -17.79
CA SER A 341 -16.97 -4.22 -17.96
C SER A 341 -17.62 -3.81 -19.30
N ASN A 342 -16.85 -3.61 -20.36
CA ASN A 342 -17.33 -3.43 -21.75
C ASN A 342 -16.56 -4.24 -22.80
N SER A 343 -15.67 -5.15 -22.42
CA SER A 343 -14.89 -5.96 -23.37
C SER A 343 -14.34 -7.23 -22.72
N GLY A 344 -14.25 -8.33 -23.47
CA GLY A 344 -13.90 -9.67 -22.95
C GLY A 344 -12.59 -9.75 -22.14
N ALA A 345 -12.37 -10.87 -21.46
CA ALA A 345 -11.27 -11.08 -20.50
C ALA A 345 -9.85 -10.76 -21.03
N ASP A 346 -9.61 -10.89 -22.34
CA ASP A 346 -8.32 -10.51 -22.96
C ASP A 346 -8.13 -8.98 -23.02
N MET A 347 -9.22 -8.23 -23.20
CA MET A 347 -9.19 -6.77 -23.23
C MET A 347 -9.13 -6.16 -21.83
N ALA A 348 -9.65 -6.86 -20.82
CA ALA A 348 -9.51 -6.52 -19.41
C ALA A 348 -8.05 -6.41 -18.96
N ASN A 349 -7.27 -7.48 -19.23
CA ASN A 349 -5.82 -7.48 -19.02
C ASN A 349 -5.13 -6.35 -19.79
N THR A 350 -5.62 -6.03 -20.99
CA THR A 350 -5.11 -4.95 -21.84
C THR A 350 -5.35 -3.56 -21.24
N VAL A 351 -6.51 -3.30 -20.63
CA VAL A 351 -6.80 -2.00 -19.99
C VAL A 351 -5.97 -1.82 -18.72
N MET A 352 -5.83 -2.88 -17.92
CA MET A 352 -4.98 -2.88 -16.74
C MET A 352 -3.50 -2.67 -17.09
N GLN A 353 -3.03 -3.35 -18.13
CA GLN A 353 -1.71 -3.14 -18.68
C GLN A 353 -1.52 -1.70 -19.13
N LYS A 354 -2.48 -1.12 -19.86
CA LYS A 354 -2.43 0.29 -20.25
C LYS A 354 -2.45 1.25 -19.06
N PHE A 355 -3.20 0.97 -18.00
CA PHE A 355 -3.20 1.78 -16.78
C PHE A 355 -1.81 1.79 -16.14
N TRP A 356 -1.23 0.60 -15.89
CA TRP A 356 0.10 0.50 -15.30
C TRP A 356 1.16 1.06 -16.24
N ASP A 357 1.14 0.75 -17.53
CA ASP A 357 2.07 1.32 -18.50
C ASP A 357 1.98 2.85 -18.53
N SER A 358 0.77 3.41 -18.51
CA SER A 358 0.57 4.86 -18.46
C SER A 358 1.14 5.44 -17.18
N ALA A 359 0.79 4.88 -16.01
CA ALA A 359 1.29 5.35 -14.74
C ALA A 359 2.81 5.17 -14.58
N LEU A 360 3.36 4.07 -15.09
CA LEU A 360 4.76 3.71 -14.96
C LEU A 360 5.67 4.42 -15.96
N ASN A 361 5.13 4.90 -17.08
CA ASN A 361 5.83 5.73 -18.07
C ASN A 361 5.86 7.23 -17.72
N LEU A 362 5.05 7.66 -16.74
CA LEU A 362 5.11 9.02 -16.22
C LEU A 362 6.34 9.20 -15.33
N ASP A 363 6.94 10.39 -15.39
CA ASP A 363 8.10 10.75 -14.58
C ASP A 363 7.82 10.55 -13.09
N PRO A 364 8.79 10.05 -12.30
CA PRO A 364 8.64 9.97 -10.86
C PRO A 364 8.37 11.36 -10.26
N PRO A 365 7.61 11.47 -9.15
CA PRO A 365 7.42 12.74 -8.48
C PRO A 365 8.77 13.30 -8.00
N ASP A 366 8.97 14.61 -8.14
CA ASP A 366 10.23 15.30 -7.79
C ASP A 366 10.50 15.32 -6.28
N ASP A 367 9.52 14.93 -5.45
CA ASP A 367 9.56 14.96 -4.00
C ASP A 367 9.56 13.54 -3.40
N TYR A 368 10.69 12.84 -3.49
CA TYR A 368 10.95 11.68 -2.62
C TYR A 368 12.38 11.75 -2.10
N ASP A 369 12.57 12.52 -1.03
CA ASP A 369 13.74 12.40 -0.17
C ASP A 369 13.69 11.05 0.55
N ASP A 370 14.77 10.29 0.41
CA ASP A 370 14.89 8.89 0.83
C ASP A 370 15.22 8.79 2.34
N SER A 371 14.51 9.56 3.16
CA SER A 371 14.64 9.60 4.61
C SER A 371 13.51 8.85 5.32
N GLN A 372 13.09 7.69 4.76
CA GLN A 372 12.23 6.73 5.46
C GLN A 372 12.97 5.43 5.82
N SER A 373 14.04 5.60 6.58
CA SER A 373 14.47 4.63 7.60
C SER A 373 14.98 5.43 8.79
N GLU A 374 14.55 5.02 9.99
CA GLU A 374 14.70 5.70 11.29
C GLU A 374 13.53 6.66 11.66
N MET A 375 12.35 6.12 11.96
CA MET A 375 11.46 6.78 12.93
C MET A 375 11.61 6.08 14.28
N SER A 376 12.55 6.61 15.05
CA SER A 376 12.94 6.16 16.38
C SER A 376 11.86 6.40 17.44
N MET A 377 11.66 5.36 18.26
CA MET A 377 11.57 5.39 19.73
C MET A 377 11.05 6.67 20.42
N SER A 378 9.78 6.68 20.83
CA SER A 378 9.25 7.21 22.10
C SER A 378 7.74 6.90 22.12
N ALA A 379 7.08 6.41 23.15
CA ALA A 379 7.39 6.20 24.55
C ALA A 379 6.55 5.01 25.05
N ILE A 380 7.14 4.16 25.91
CA ILE A 380 6.57 3.57 27.13
C ILE A 380 7.79 2.95 27.81
N MET A 381 8.18 3.53 28.95
CA MET A 381 8.79 2.88 30.11
C MET A 381 8.74 3.92 31.23
N THR A 382 7.71 3.83 32.06
CA THR A 382 7.68 4.42 33.39
C THR A 382 8.45 3.49 34.32
N SER A 383 9.54 3.95 34.93
CA SER A 383 9.91 3.57 36.30
C SER A 383 11.04 4.45 36.85
N ASP A 384 10.96 4.68 38.15
CA ASP A 384 11.71 5.59 39.01
C ASP A 384 13.24 5.37 39.10
N GLY A 385 13.97 6.41 39.52
CA GLY A 385 15.24 6.23 40.24
C GLY A 385 16.31 7.33 40.10
N VAL A 386 16.27 8.33 41.00
CA VAL A 386 17.37 8.99 41.76
C VAL A 386 18.67 9.49 41.07
N ASP A 387 18.89 10.81 41.22
CA ASP A 387 20.12 11.66 41.29
C ASP A 387 21.33 11.51 40.33
N GLY A 388 21.80 12.68 39.84
CA GLY A 388 23.24 12.93 39.61
C GLY A 388 23.68 13.65 38.32
N GLY A 389 23.67 15.00 38.33
CA GLY A 389 24.74 15.87 37.80
C GLY A 389 25.24 15.81 36.34
N ARG A 390 24.95 16.91 35.59
CA ARG A 390 25.72 17.56 34.50
C ARG A 390 25.95 16.82 33.17
N SER A 391 25.34 17.30 32.08
CA SER A 391 25.91 18.26 31.11
C SER A 391 25.11 18.23 29.80
N TYR A 392 24.63 19.39 29.31
CA TYR A 392 23.94 19.50 28.01
C TYR A 392 24.95 19.63 26.86
N PRO A 393 24.63 19.08 25.68
CA PRO A 393 24.53 19.95 24.51
C PRO A 393 23.23 19.76 23.71
N SER A 394 22.53 20.88 23.55
CA SER A 394 21.83 21.43 22.38
C SER A 394 21.32 20.53 21.23
N LEU A 395 19.99 20.59 21.02
CA LEU A 395 19.18 20.75 19.78
C LEU A 395 19.57 20.00 18.48
N GLY A 396 18.67 19.38 17.72
CA GLY A 396 17.20 19.45 17.77
C GLY A 396 16.48 18.44 16.86
N LEU A 397 15.20 18.20 17.19
CA LEU A 397 14.21 17.45 16.41
C LEU A 397 12.99 18.36 16.20
N GLY A 398 12.43 18.35 14.98
CA GLY A 398 11.27 19.16 14.60
C GLY A 398 9.98 18.68 15.26
N ASN A 399 9.26 19.60 15.91
CA ASN A 399 7.96 19.35 16.55
C ASN A 399 6.84 19.86 15.63
N SER A 400 6.00 18.96 15.12
CA SER A 400 4.72 19.34 14.51
C SER A 400 3.57 18.98 15.46
N PHE A 401 2.62 19.90 15.62
CA PHE A 401 1.43 19.71 16.44
C PHE A 401 0.19 19.78 15.56
N ALA A 402 -0.73 18.84 15.76
CA ALA A 402 -2.03 18.85 15.08
C ALA A 402 -3.16 18.90 16.11
N PHE A 403 -4.19 19.70 15.83
CA PHE A 403 -5.41 19.73 16.62
C PHE A 403 -6.64 19.81 15.72
N LYS A 404 -7.78 19.39 16.29
CA LYS A 404 -9.07 19.30 15.62
C LYS A 404 -10.03 20.30 16.26
N PHE A 405 -10.87 20.94 15.46
CA PHE A 405 -12.05 21.63 15.96
C PHE A 405 -13.26 21.32 15.09
N GLU A 406 -14.44 21.31 15.70
CA GLU A 406 -15.71 21.10 15.03
C GLU A 406 -16.36 22.46 14.76
N ASP A 407 -16.77 22.72 13.51
CA ASP A 407 -17.48 23.95 13.16
C ASP A 407 -18.96 23.88 13.57
N LEU A 408 -19.66 25.02 13.51
CA LEU A 408 -21.10 25.11 13.84
C LEU A 408 -22.01 24.28 12.89
N ARG A 409 -21.44 23.66 11.86
CA ARG A 409 -22.13 22.77 10.91
C ARG A 409 -21.74 21.29 11.14
N GLY A 410 -21.05 20.97 12.24
CA GLY A 410 -20.64 19.62 12.61
C GLY A 410 -19.45 19.07 11.81
N ARG A 411 -18.74 19.91 11.04
CA ARG A 411 -17.59 19.48 10.26
C ARG A 411 -16.33 19.61 11.10
N VAL A 412 -15.57 18.53 11.21
CA VAL A 412 -14.31 18.50 11.95
C VAL A 412 -13.16 18.90 11.03
N HIS A 413 -12.48 20.00 11.37
CA HIS A 413 -11.33 20.52 10.64
C HIS A 413 -10.05 20.19 11.41
N ARG A 414 -9.03 19.67 10.71
CA ARG A 414 -7.71 19.37 11.29
C ARG A 414 -6.69 20.36 10.76
N PHE A 415 -5.95 20.97 11.67
CA PHE A 415 -4.81 21.83 11.35
C PHE A 415 -3.54 21.20 11.90
N THR A 416 -2.51 21.12 11.07
CA THR A 416 -1.19 20.62 11.44
C THR A 416 -0.18 21.74 11.24
N PHE A 417 0.51 22.15 12.32
CA PHE A 417 1.50 23.20 12.29
C PHE A 417 2.89 22.61 12.53
N GLY A 418 3.84 22.91 11.65
CA GLY A 418 5.27 22.60 11.80
C GLY A 418 6.07 23.84 12.22
N THR A 419 7.15 23.64 12.98
CA THR A 419 8.02 24.72 13.47
C THR A 419 8.68 25.55 12.37
N GLU A 420 8.87 24.97 11.17
CA GLU A 420 9.41 25.65 9.98
C GLU A 420 8.53 26.80 9.45
N ASN A 421 7.23 26.80 9.77
CA ASN A 421 6.32 27.87 9.34
C ASN A 421 6.34 29.10 10.26
N LEU A 422 6.81 28.97 11.51
CA LEU A 422 6.78 30.06 12.49
C LEU A 422 7.73 31.22 12.10
N LYS A 423 8.91 30.91 11.52
CA LYS A 423 9.85 31.93 11.04
C LYS A 423 9.29 32.75 9.89
N ARG A 424 8.52 32.14 8.98
CA ARG A 424 7.93 32.82 7.80
C ARG A 424 6.79 33.76 8.17
N THR A 425 6.04 33.46 9.24
CA THR A 425 4.89 34.27 9.67
C THR A 425 5.30 35.53 10.46
N ILE A 426 6.47 35.50 11.12
CA ILE A 426 6.98 36.64 11.91
C ILE A 426 7.50 37.79 11.02
N GLU A 427 7.90 37.51 9.77
CA GLU A 427 8.54 38.50 8.89
C GLU A 427 7.57 39.30 8.01
N ASN A 428 6.26 39.01 7.98
CA ASN A 428 5.33 39.75 7.10
C ASN A 428 3.87 39.83 7.60
N PRO A 429 3.47 40.88 8.34
CA PRO A 429 2.17 40.93 9.04
C PRO A 429 1.02 41.59 8.25
N LYS A 430 0.98 41.53 6.91
CA LYS A 430 -0.01 42.27 6.09
C LYS A 430 -1.21 41.47 5.59
N SER A 431 -1.80 40.60 6.40
CA SER A 431 -3.04 39.89 6.07
C SER A 431 -3.92 39.68 7.30
N SER A 432 -5.21 40.01 7.20
CA SER A 432 -6.20 39.91 8.28
C SER A 432 -6.45 38.47 8.76
N HIS A 433 -6.07 37.46 7.97
CA HIS A 433 -6.10 36.05 8.39
C HIS A 433 -4.91 35.66 9.30
N VAL A 434 -3.87 36.49 9.37
CA VAL A 434 -2.68 36.26 10.20
C VAL A 434 -2.90 36.70 11.65
N GLN A 435 -3.77 37.68 11.91
CA GLN A 435 -4.08 38.15 13.27
C GLN A 435 -4.78 37.09 14.14
N THR A 436 -5.65 36.26 13.55
CA THR A 436 -6.32 35.17 14.28
C THR A 436 -5.35 34.04 14.64
N GLY A 437 -4.34 33.79 13.78
CA GLY A 437 -3.29 32.79 14.04
C GLY A 437 -2.25 33.23 15.08
N ILE A 438 -1.96 34.54 15.16
CA ILE A 438 -1.04 35.11 16.17
C ILE A 438 -1.67 35.03 17.58
N LEU A 439 -2.98 35.29 17.71
CA LEU A 439 -3.69 35.21 19.00
C LEU A 439 -3.75 33.77 19.54
N ALA A 440 -3.95 32.77 18.67
CA ALA A 440 -3.90 31.36 19.05
C ALA A 440 -2.48 30.91 19.46
N SER A 441 -1.45 31.40 18.78
CA SER A 441 -0.05 31.11 19.10
C SER A 441 0.40 31.74 20.43
N ALA A 442 -0.07 32.95 20.74
CA ALA A 442 0.19 33.60 22.03
C ALA A 442 -0.46 32.87 23.21
N ALA A 443 -1.65 32.28 23.01
CA ALA A 443 -2.33 31.47 24.02
C ALA A 443 -1.61 30.15 24.33
N VAL A 444 -0.90 29.58 23.35
CA VAL A 444 -0.13 28.34 23.52
C VAL A 444 1.25 28.61 24.15
N ILE A 445 1.88 29.75 23.83
CA ILE A 445 3.16 30.15 24.46
C ILE A 445 2.97 30.64 25.91
N ALA A 446 1.79 31.18 26.26
CA ALA A 446 1.45 31.60 27.63
C ALA A 446 0.79 30.50 28.50
N GLY A 447 0.92 29.23 28.12
CA GLY A 447 0.24 28.09 28.74
C GLY A 447 0.92 27.47 29.96
N VAL A 448 1.52 28.26 30.86
CA VAL A 448 1.58 27.90 32.29
C VAL A 448 0.68 28.90 33.02
N ALA A 449 -0.44 28.37 33.53
CA ALA A 449 -1.49 29.03 34.31
C ALA A 449 -2.52 29.88 33.53
N CYS A 450 -3.67 29.29 33.20
CA CYS A 450 -4.94 29.78 33.76
C CYS A 450 -6.11 28.80 33.50
N VAL A 451 -6.58 28.18 34.57
CA VAL A 451 -7.93 27.66 34.71
C VAL A 451 -8.80 28.85 35.16
N VAL A 452 -10.04 28.95 34.65
CA VAL A 452 -11.13 29.90 35.02
C VAL A 452 -11.06 31.32 34.40
N TYR A 453 -11.96 31.62 33.45
CA TYR A 453 -13.02 32.66 33.59
C TYR A 453 -13.83 32.81 32.28
N LEU A 454 -14.94 32.08 32.15
CA LEU A 454 -16.06 32.49 31.29
C LEU A 454 -17.33 32.45 32.14
N LYS A 455 -17.51 33.51 32.92
CA LYS A 455 -18.78 33.86 33.55
C LYS A 455 -19.03 35.35 33.32
N ARG A 456 -20.06 35.63 32.50
CA ARG A 456 -20.82 36.89 32.32
C ARG A 456 -20.10 38.16 31.86
N SER A 457 -20.60 38.72 30.75
CA SER A 457 -21.02 40.13 30.62
C SER A 457 -21.61 40.36 29.21
N ASN A 458 -22.89 40.04 28.99
CA ASN A 458 -23.84 41.08 28.57
C ASN A 458 -23.81 42.32 29.48
N GLN A 459 -23.21 43.39 28.96
CA GLN A 459 -23.80 44.73 28.83
C GLN A 459 -22.99 45.53 27.81
#